data_AF-A0A7S1X8H5-F1
#
_entry.id   AF-A0A7S1X8H5-F1
#
_cell.length_a   1.000
_cell.length_b   1.000
_cell.length_c   1.000
_cell.angle_alpha   90.00
_cell.angle_beta   90.00
_cell.angle_gamma   90.00
#
_symmetry.space_group_name_H-M   'P 1'
#
loop_
_entity.id
_entity.type
_entity.pdbx_description
1 polymer ?
#
loop_
_entity_poly.entity_id
_entity_poly.type
_entity_poly.pdbx_seq_one_letter_code
_entity_poly.pdbx_strand_id
1 'polypeptide(L)'
;GELPLPQGWYDAWLSLRPGEVGYTYDSVANAMLYGSLRERFDRVLCRSSCWQASSIELVGTEPIPGCFHDAEWTHRGKRKQETLPVLPSDHFGVLCRFKAMNGGS
;
A
#
# COMPACT_ATOMS: atom_id res chain seq x y z
N GLY A 1 6.39 9.51 2.58
CA GLY A 1 7.55 10.15 3.23
C GLY A 1 7.76 9.63 4.65
N GLU A 2 8.95 9.88 5.22
CA GLU A 2 9.25 9.63 6.63
C GLU A 2 8.31 10.41 7.54
N LEU A 3 7.95 9.81 8.69
CA LEU A 3 7.13 10.45 9.71
C LEU A 3 8.01 10.78 10.91
N PRO A 4 7.74 11.88 11.62
CA PRO A 4 8.32 12.06 12.95
C PRO A 4 7.74 10.99 13.87
N LEU A 5 8.58 10.04 14.30
CA LEU A 5 8.19 8.96 15.20
C LEU A 5 8.77 9.19 16.61
N PRO A 6 8.03 8.84 17.67
CA PRO A 6 8.58 8.84 19.01
C PRO A 6 9.78 7.90 19.13
N GLN A 7 10.68 8.16 20.08
CA GLN A 7 11.87 7.33 20.28
C GLN A 7 11.53 5.83 20.42
N GLY A 8 12.28 4.99 19.70
CA GLY A 8 12.13 3.54 19.71
C GLY A 8 11.05 2.99 18.77
N TRP A 9 10.27 3.85 18.11
CA TRP A 9 9.38 3.44 17.02
C TRP A 9 10.09 3.50 15.68
N TYR A 10 9.78 2.57 14.79
CA TYR A 10 10.25 2.56 13.41
C TYR A 10 9.13 2.20 12.43
N ASP A 11 9.30 2.59 11.17
CA ASP A 11 8.40 2.21 10.07
C ASP A 11 8.89 0.88 9.46
N ALA A 12 8.07 -0.17 9.55
CA ALA A 12 8.44 -1.51 9.08
C ALA A 12 8.70 -1.54 7.57
N TRP A 13 8.00 -0.71 6.79
CA TRP A 13 8.21 -0.65 5.35
C TRP A 13 9.59 -0.11 5.03
N LEU A 14 9.95 1.05 5.60
CA LEU A 14 11.25 1.67 5.38
C LEU A 14 12.41 0.79 5.87
N SER A 15 12.19 0.01 6.94
CA SER A 15 13.19 -0.91 7.47
C SER A 15 13.39 -2.16 6.60
N LEU A 16 12.33 -2.72 6.01
CA LEU A 16 12.38 -3.99 5.28
C LEU A 16 12.52 -3.82 3.76
N ARG A 17 12.14 -2.65 3.23
CA ARG A 17 12.14 -2.33 1.79
C ARG A 17 12.85 -0.99 1.55
N PRO A 18 14.15 -0.86 1.92
CA PRO A 18 14.87 0.39 1.76
C PRO A 18 14.91 0.80 0.29
N GLY A 19 14.53 2.05 0.00
CA GLY A 19 14.47 2.60 -1.37
C GLY A 19 13.14 2.36 -2.10
N GLU A 20 12.25 1.52 -1.58
CA GLU A 20 10.91 1.35 -2.14
C GLU A 20 9.91 2.26 -1.40
N VAL A 21 9.11 3.04 -2.13
CA VAL A 21 8.15 3.98 -1.51
C VAL A 21 7.00 3.26 -0.83
N GLY A 22 6.50 2.17 -1.44
CA GLY A 22 5.39 1.36 -0.92
C GLY A 22 4.03 2.04 -1.02
N TYR A 23 3.66 2.59 -2.19
CA TYR A 23 2.36 3.23 -2.36
C TYR A 23 1.22 2.24 -2.08
N THR A 24 0.44 2.50 -1.04
CA THR A 24 -0.74 1.71 -0.68
C THR A 24 -1.98 2.28 -1.35
N TYR A 25 -1.93 3.54 -1.77
CA TYR A 25 -2.84 4.11 -2.76
C TYR A 25 -2.02 4.53 -3.98
N ASP A 26 -2.26 3.91 -5.13
CA ASP A 26 -1.51 4.21 -6.36
C ASP A 26 -2.47 4.26 -7.55
N SER A 27 -2.95 5.46 -7.90
CA SER A 27 -3.85 5.64 -9.05
C SER A 27 -3.18 5.42 -10.42
N VAL A 28 -1.86 5.18 -10.45
CA VAL A 28 -1.13 4.80 -11.66
C VAL A 28 -1.05 3.28 -11.80
N ALA A 29 -0.88 2.55 -10.69
CA ALA A 29 -0.79 1.09 -10.70
C ALA A 29 -2.15 0.40 -10.54
N ASN A 30 -3.10 0.99 -9.80
CA ASN A 30 -4.43 0.45 -9.60
C ASN A 30 -5.32 0.80 -10.82
N ALA A 31 -5.49 -0.19 -11.71
CA ALA A 31 -6.25 -0.04 -12.95
C ALA A 31 -7.76 0.26 -12.75
N MET A 32 -8.25 0.15 -11.51
CA MET A 32 -9.62 0.54 -11.16
C MET A 32 -9.79 2.06 -11.03
N LEU A 33 -8.67 2.81 -10.89
CA LEU A 33 -8.66 4.23 -10.58
C LEU A 33 -8.24 5.10 -11.76
N TYR A 34 -8.60 6.38 -11.69
CA TYR A 34 -8.11 7.42 -12.58
C TYR A 34 -7.39 8.51 -11.78
N GLY A 35 -6.22 8.94 -12.24
CA GLY A 35 -5.49 10.07 -11.65
C GLY A 35 -3.99 9.89 -11.69
N SER A 36 -3.30 10.66 -10.85
CA SER A 36 -1.84 10.59 -10.68
C SER A 36 -1.40 10.61 -9.22
N LEU A 37 -2.36 10.52 -8.28
CA LEU A 37 -2.07 10.47 -6.85
C LEU A 37 -1.45 9.12 -6.50
N ARG A 38 -0.31 9.17 -5.82
CA ARG A 38 0.43 8.00 -5.35
C ARG A 38 0.91 8.29 -3.94
N GLU A 39 0.34 7.64 -2.95
CA GLU A 39 0.62 7.89 -1.55
C GLU A 39 0.70 6.60 -0.73
N ARG A 40 1.44 6.67 0.37
CA ARG A 40 1.53 5.59 1.37
C ARG A 40 0.74 5.98 2.60
N PHE A 41 -0.58 5.84 2.49
CA PHE A 41 -1.52 6.15 3.57
C PHE A 41 -1.49 5.08 4.66
N ASP A 42 -1.38 3.81 4.27
CA ASP A 42 -1.39 2.67 5.18
C ASP A 42 0.05 2.34 5.61
N ARG A 43 0.25 2.17 6.92
CA ARG A 43 1.59 2.03 7.50
C ARG A 43 1.58 1.04 8.65
N VAL A 44 2.71 0.34 8.81
CA VAL A 44 2.96 -0.53 9.96
C VAL A 44 4.12 0.07 10.76
N LEU A 45 3.78 0.72 11.87
CA LEU A 45 4.76 1.31 12.79
C LEU A 45 4.99 0.35 13.96
N CYS A 46 6.25 0.14 14.31
CA CYS A 46 6.64 -0.91 15.24
C CYS A 46 7.49 -0.37 16.38
N ARG A 47 7.20 -0.83 17.59
CA ARG A 47 8.09 -0.75 18.76
C ARG A 47 7.86 -2.00 19.60
N SER A 48 8.86 -2.87 19.70
CA SER A 48 8.76 -4.08 20.50
C SER A 48 10.15 -4.55 20.93
N SER A 49 10.23 -5.14 22.13
CA SER A 49 11.42 -5.79 22.67
C SER A 49 11.43 -7.31 22.47
N CYS A 50 10.34 -7.88 21.93
CA CYS A 50 10.19 -9.33 21.77
C CYS A 50 9.76 -9.74 20.35
N TRP A 51 9.34 -8.80 19.51
CA TRP A 51 8.96 -9.07 18.11
C TRP A 51 9.67 -8.11 17.17
N GLN A 52 10.05 -8.60 15.99
CA GLN A 52 10.55 -7.77 14.90
C GLN A 52 9.79 -8.08 13.61
N ALA A 53 9.53 -7.05 12.81
CA ALA A 53 9.02 -7.25 11.46
C ALA A 53 10.05 -8.06 10.65
N SER A 54 9.59 -9.08 9.93
CA SER A 54 10.45 -10.01 9.18
C SER A 54 10.20 -10.00 7.68
N SER A 55 8.98 -9.68 7.26
CA SER A 55 8.64 -9.49 5.85
C SER A 55 7.48 -8.51 5.73
N ILE A 56 7.45 -7.73 4.65
CA ILE A 56 6.34 -6.87 4.30
C ILE A 56 6.14 -6.85 2.78
N GLU A 57 4.89 -6.90 2.36
CA GLU A 57 4.49 -6.92 0.95
C GLU A 57 3.11 -6.26 0.76
N LEU A 58 2.86 -5.76 -0.45
CA LEU A 58 1.53 -5.32 -0.85
C LEU A 58 0.70 -6.52 -1.33
N VAL A 59 -0.59 -6.50 -1.05
CA VAL A 59 -1.55 -7.53 -1.49
C VAL A 59 -2.78 -6.90 -2.13
N GLY A 60 -3.51 -7.68 -2.91
CA GLY A 60 -4.65 -7.18 -3.69
C GLY A 60 -4.23 -6.28 -4.84
N THR A 61 -3.05 -6.53 -5.42
CA THR A 61 -2.49 -5.78 -6.55
C THR A 61 -3.03 -6.22 -7.91
N GLU A 62 -3.72 -7.36 -7.96
CA GLU A 62 -4.28 -7.93 -9.18
C GLU A 62 -5.79 -7.69 -9.26
N PRO A 63 -6.33 -7.45 -10.47
CA PRO A 63 -7.77 -7.42 -10.71
C PRO A 63 -8.48 -8.70 -10.28
N ILE A 64 -9.73 -8.56 -9.86
CA ILE A 64 -10.64 -9.69 -9.65
C ILE A 64 -11.10 -10.17 -11.04
N PRO A 65 -10.82 -11.44 -11.43
CA PRO A 65 -11.18 -11.94 -12.75
C PRO A 65 -12.67 -11.84 -13.04
N GLY A 66 -13.02 -11.24 -14.18
CA GLY A 66 -14.42 -11.10 -14.62
C GLY A 66 -15.20 -9.97 -13.95
N CYS A 67 -14.59 -9.20 -13.04
CA CYS A 67 -15.22 -8.07 -12.39
C CYS A 67 -14.79 -6.75 -13.02
N PHE A 68 -15.78 -5.97 -13.45
CA PHE A 68 -15.58 -4.68 -14.11
C PHE A 68 -16.59 -3.65 -13.60
N HIS A 69 -16.26 -2.38 -13.71
CA HIS A 69 -17.16 -1.27 -13.41
C HIS A 69 -17.06 -0.19 -14.49
N ASP A 70 -18.16 0.52 -14.73
CA ASP A 70 -18.18 1.65 -15.64
C ASP A 70 -17.73 2.90 -14.90
N ALA A 71 -16.53 3.38 -15.22
CA ALA A 71 -15.96 4.59 -14.65
C ALA A 71 -16.24 5.79 -15.54
N GLU A 72 -16.58 6.92 -14.92
CA GLU A 72 -16.77 8.19 -15.60
C GLU A 72 -15.95 9.31 -14.94
N TRP A 73 -15.29 10.11 -15.76
CA TRP A 73 -14.51 11.24 -15.27
C TRP A 73 -14.47 12.38 -16.29
N THR A 74 -14.08 13.57 -15.86
CA THR A 74 -13.88 14.72 -16.75
C THR A 74 -12.41 14.87 -17.08
N HIS A 75 -12.06 14.88 -18.36
CA HIS A 75 -10.72 15.18 -18.83
C HIS A 75 -10.75 16.35 -19.83
N ARG A 76 -10.05 17.45 -19.49
CA ARG A 76 -9.99 18.68 -20.31
C ARG A 76 -11.40 19.18 -20.71
N GLY A 77 -12.33 19.20 -19.75
CA GLY A 77 -13.70 19.68 -19.94
C GLY A 77 -14.62 18.72 -20.71
N LYS A 78 -14.15 17.53 -21.10
CA LYS A 78 -14.97 16.50 -21.75
C LYS A 78 -15.21 15.34 -20.79
N ARG A 79 -16.46 14.89 -20.68
CA ARG A 79 -16.80 13.65 -19.96
C ARG A 79 -16.26 12.46 -20.77
N LYS A 80 -15.58 11.56 -20.07
CA LYS A 80 -15.13 10.27 -20.57
C LYS A 80 -15.82 9.17 -19.77
N GLN A 81 -15.99 8.03 -20.42
CA GLN A 81 -16.52 6.81 -19.83
C GLN A 81 -15.68 5.64 -20.34
N GLU A 82 -15.33 4.72 -19.45
CA GLU A 82 -14.58 3.51 -19.77
C GLU A 82 -14.97 2.39 -18.80
N THR A 83 -15.04 1.15 -19.29
CA THR A 83 -15.23 -0.03 -18.44
C THR A 83 -13.87 -0.48 -17.94
N LEU A 84 -13.63 -0.36 -16.63
CA LEU A 84 -12.36 -0.66 -15.98
C LEU A 84 -12.44 -1.95 -15.16
N PRO A 85 -11.33 -2.69 -14.99
CA PRO A 85 -11.29 -3.82 -14.09
C PRO A 85 -11.51 -3.38 -12.63
N VAL A 86 -12.09 -4.27 -11.83
CA VAL A 86 -12.23 -4.06 -10.39
C VAL A 86 -11.08 -4.77 -9.68
N LEU A 87 -10.35 -4.02 -8.84
CA LEU A 87 -9.41 -4.59 -7.88
C LEU A 87 -10.13 -4.79 -6.53
N PRO A 88 -9.55 -5.55 -5.58
CA PRO A 88 -10.17 -5.77 -4.28
C PRO A 88 -10.52 -4.50 -3.49
N SER A 89 -9.80 -3.40 -3.73
CA SER A 89 -10.00 -2.10 -3.10
C SER A 89 -9.31 -1.00 -3.92
N ASP A 90 -9.62 0.27 -3.64
CA ASP A 90 -8.87 1.43 -4.15
C ASP A 90 -7.48 1.55 -3.50
N HIS A 91 -7.31 0.93 -2.34
CA HIS A 91 -6.01 0.72 -1.69
C HIS A 91 -5.48 -0.72 -1.92
N PHE A 92 -4.16 -0.85 -2.08
CA PHE A 92 -3.47 -2.13 -1.87
C PHE A 92 -3.32 -2.40 -0.37
N GLY A 93 -3.60 -3.65 0.03
CA GLY A 93 -3.41 -4.08 1.40
C GLY A 93 -1.93 -4.22 1.76
N VAL A 94 -1.61 -4.12 3.05
CA VAL A 94 -0.25 -4.34 3.57
C VAL A 94 -0.22 -5.62 4.40
N LEU A 95 0.56 -6.60 3.97
CA LEU A 95 0.78 -7.84 4.73
C LEU A 95 2.16 -7.79 5.39
N CYS A 96 2.20 -7.68 6.71
CA CYS A 96 3.43 -7.67 7.49
C CYS A 96 3.49 -8.91 8.39
N ARG A 97 4.62 -9.63 8.37
CA ARG A 97 4.89 -10.74 9.27
C ARG A 97 5.87 -10.31 10.35
N PHE A 98 5.67 -10.82 11.56
CA PHE A 98 6.55 -10.62 12.70
C PHE A 98 7.14 -11.94 13.13
N LYS A 99 8.40 -11.92 13.57
CA LYS A 99 9.05 -13.06 14.23
C LYS A 99 9.42 -12.67 15.65
N ALA A 100 9.38 -13.64 16.55
CA ALA A 100 9.91 -13.45 17.89
C ALA A 100 11.41 -13.18 17.79
N MET A 101 11.90 -12.24 18.58
CA MET A 101 13.33 -12.09 18.81
C MET A 101 13.74 -13.18 19.79
N ASN A 102 14.64 -14.07 19.37
CA ASN A 102 15.23 -15.02 20.31
C ASN A 102 15.92 -14.20 21.40
N GLY A 103 15.46 -14.33 22.63
CA GLY A 103 16.07 -13.68 23.78
C GLY A 103 17.51 -14.18 23.90
N GLY A 104 18.45 -13.39 23.38
CA GLY A 104 19.86 -13.56 23.72
C GLY A 104 20.01 -13.18 25.19
N SER A 105 20.02 -14.20 26.05
CA SER A 105 20.69 -14.14 27.35
C SER A 105 22.20 -14.15 27.13
#